data_AF-A0A9W8GB67-F1
#
_entry.id   AF-A0A9W8GB67-F1
#
_cell.length_a   1.000
_cell.length_b   1.000
_cell.length_c   1.000
_cell.angle_alpha   90.00
_cell.angle_beta   90.00
_cell.angle_gamma   90.00
#
_symmetry.space_group_name_H-M   'P 1'
#
loop_
_entity.id
_entity.type
_entity.pdbx_description
1 polymer ?
#
loop_
_entity_poly.entity_id
_entity_poly.type
_entity_poly.pdbx_seq_one_letter_code
_entity_poly.pdbx_strand_id
1 'polypeptide(L)'
;MASLSPLQTLPLHAVEMIVDQFVNNIRHALSKSHGDKELEQSLKSQIPLLWVCRSFRSVVYSQLFTGYELTFDINGDMFVEGTIPWMPCLRQLDGPHHLVAKKLTIQVSAWAIYAGKALKVLSSEPYDDYSFPMARTLEIKLVDGPTHESSTEPSDMVENVAWFVRWVWQAAPKINHVELLSGMSTLNGRSFSSQFHVDIPIAICFEYLTIALTRIAKRIKFGSRVEGVIVVRFMDVIRDLVHLRTNFCHNALQTMELIRQNAPTLQYLHTTSHESDISGIIRGDDGAFVEYPHLETLYINHITIGRMSPLSSFDGAVPFPSLRRLICGDDYPFSDELVLFRGNAATLEYLHLPLTRSLANTLIRHGVFTRESHPKLQYVILLPPSDIMSGRNAGLGLVSIDGLGEPDYARLMMDIAPGAAVRKIYYWAPRRLTPPVLSLFSKHVSLQVLVMPKLRLSIWDAMTLIRLLPSLSNLHALAPTLDPLPAGVTSDGLIPYVLSNYSPMAVRFRKDIGLDIFKVEVLKSRRITSSEQQKLVRMSVQWGVKANKIAN
;
A
#
# COMPACT_ATOMS: atom_id res chain seq x y z
N MET A 1 18.23 -2.56 60.59
CA MET A 1 17.69 -3.37 59.47
C MET A 1 16.24 -2.95 59.26
N ALA A 2 15.96 -2.11 58.26
CA ALA A 2 14.59 -1.75 57.92
C ALA A 2 13.94 -2.92 57.17
N SER A 3 12.82 -3.43 57.69
CA SER A 3 12.03 -4.43 57.00
C SER A 3 11.50 -3.83 55.70
N LEU A 4 11.99 -4.31 54.56
CA LEU A 4 11.37 -4.03 53.27
C LEU A 4 9.92 -4.51 53.35
N SER A 5 8.97 -3.57 53.27
CA SER A 5 7.55 -3.86 53.15
C SER A 5 7.32 -4.85 52.01
N PRO A 6 6.38 -5.80 52.13
CA PRO A 6 6.05 -6.70 51.02
C PRO A 6 5.72 -5.85 49.80
N LEU A 7 6.53 -5.97 48.75
CA LEU A 7 6.29 -5.33 47.46
C LEU A 7 4.84 -5.66 47.05
N GLN A 8 3.94 -4.68 47.16
CA GLN A 8 2.58 -4.81 46.65
C GLN A 8 2.68 -5.11 45.15
N THR A 9 2.40 -6.35 44.78
CA THR A 9 2.30 -6.76 43.40
C THR A 9 0.87 -6.47 42.96
N LEU A 10 0.71 -5.55 42.01
CA LEU A 10 -0.57 -5.41 41.33
C LEU A 10 -0.90 -6.74 40.63
N PRO A 11 -2.16 -7.22 40.65
CA PRO A 11 -2.57 -8.38 39.87
C PRO A 11 -2.17 -8.20 38.40
N LEU A 12 -1.64 -9.25 37.76
CA LEU A 12 -1.15 -9.18 36.37
C LEU A 12 -2.18 -8.57 35.41
N HIS A 13 -3.46 -8.91 35.59
CA HIS A 13 -4.55 -8.37 34.78
C HIS A 13 -4.74 -6.84 34.93
N ALA A 14 -4.56 -6.30 36.14
CA ALA A 14 -4.61 -4.86 36.36
C ALA A 14 -3.43 -4.15 35.68
N VAL A 15 -2.26 -4.78 35.69
CA VAL A 15 -1.07 -4.31 34.96
C VAL A 15 -1.31 -4.31 33.45
N GLU A 16 -1.85 -5.39 32.90
CA GLU A 16 -2.25 -5.50 31.48
C GLU A 16 -3.21 -4.39 31.08
N MET A 17 -4.27 -4.15 31.85
CA MET A 17 -5.23 -3.07 31.56
C MET A 17 -4.59 -1.68 31.58
N ILE A 18 -3.73 -1.39 32.56
CA ILE A 18 -3.03 -0.10 32.67
C ILE A 18 -2.12 0.10 31.46
N VAL A 19 -1.34 -0.93 31.10
CA VAL A 19 -0.42 -0.88 29.96
C VAL A 19 -1.20 -0.77 28.65
N ASP A 20 -2.28 -1.53 28.47
CA ASP A 20 -3.11 -1.47 27.25
C ASP A 20 -3.75 -0.09 27.08
N GLN A 21 -4.31 0.48 28.15
CA GLN A 21 -4.84 1.83 28.12
C GLN A 21 -3.76 2.86 27.76
N PHE A 22 -2.57 2.70 28.33
CA PHE A 22 -1.42 3.54 28.06
C PHE A 22 -0.94 3.44 26.60
N VAL A 23 -0.74 2.22 26.08
CA VAL A 23 -0.36 1.97 24.68
C VAL A 23 -1.42 2.50 23.73
N ASN A 24 -2.71 2.33 24.03
CA ASN A 24 -3.80 2.84 23.20
C ASN A 24 -3.85 4.37 23.20
N ASN A 25 -3.62 5.01 24.34
CA ASN A 25 -3.49 6.47 24.42
C ASN A 25 -2.32 6.97 23.56
N ILE A 26 -1.17 6.27 23.58
CA ILE A 26 -0.02 6.59 22.74
C ILE A 26 -0.34 6.39 21.26
N ARG A 27 -0.93 5.25 20.87
CA ARG A 27 -1.36 4.98 19.47
C ARG A 27 -2.29 6.08 18.95
N HIS A 28 -3.24 6.49 19.79
CA HIS A 28 -4.18 7.54 19.45
C HIS A 28 -3.49 8.92 19.35
N ALA A 29 -2.51 9.22 20.22
CA ALA A 29 -1.69 10.43 20.11
C ALA A 29 -0.83 10.43 18.83
N LEU A 30 -0.15 9.31 18.53
CA LEU A 30 0.61 9.07 17.29
C LEU A 30 -0.23 9.31 16.04
N SER A 31 -1.47 8.82 16.03
CA SER A 31 -2.38 9.01 14.88
C SER A 31 -2.74 10.48 14.63
N LYS A 32 -2.49 11.37 15.60
CA LYS A 32 -2.86 12.79 15.56
C LYS A 32 -1.68 13.75 15.49
N SER A 33 -0.48 13.37 15.93
CA SER A 33 0.72 14.23 15.94
C SER A 33 1.61 13.99 14.71
N HIS A 34 1.90 15.04 13.95
CA HIS A 34 2.88 14.99 12.82
C HIS A 34 4.30 15.46 13.23
N GLY A 35 4.64 15.40 14.52
CA GLY A 35 5.97 15.74 15.00
C GLY A 35 6.54 14.64 15.88
N ASP A 36 7.52 13.89 15.36
CA ASP A 36 8.16 12.78 16.09
C ASP A 36 8.81 13.24 17.41
N LYS A 37 9.29 14.50 17.47
CA LYS A 37 10.08 15.01 18.62
C LYS A 37 9.28 15.26 19.89
N GLU A 38 8.10 15.91 19.81
CA GLU A 38 7.28 16.18 21.01
C GLU A 38 6.69 14.89 21.59
N LEU A 39 6.30 13.97 20.71
CA LEU A 39 5.85 12.65 21.09
C LEU A 39 6.97 11.85 21.74
N GLU A 40 8.16 11.80 21.13
CA GLU A 40 9.33 11.13 21.69
C GLU A 40 9.67 11.67 23.08
N GLN A 41 9.55 12.99 23.29
CA GLN A 41 9.78 13.62 24.60
C GLN A 41 8.70 13.28 25.63
N SER A 42 7.42 13.26 25.23
CA SER A 42 6.31 12.82 26.07
C SER A 42 6.39 11.34 26.44
N LEU A 43 6.98 10.52 25.57
CA LEU A 43 7.20 9.10 25.86
C LEU A 43 8.39 8.92 26.78
N LYS A 44 9.51 9.61 26.51
CA LYS A 44 10.69 9.62 27.37
C LYS A 44 10.36 9.97 28.82
N SER A 45 9.44 10.92 29.05
CA SER A 45 8.99 11.28 30.40
C SER A 45 8.13 10.20 31.07
N GLN A 46 7.53 9.29 30.29
CA GLN A 46 6.71 8.18 30.80
C GLN A 46 7.46 6.85 30.85
N ILE A 47 8.64 6.72 30.22
CA ILE A 47 9.51 5.54 30.30
C ILE A 47 9.75 5.09 31.76
N PRO A 48 10.02 5.98 32.74
CA PRO A 48 10.22 5.54 34.12
C PRO A 48 9.03 4.79 34.73
N LEU A 49 7.80 5.10 34.29
CA LEU A 49 6.57 4.40 34.74
C LEU A 49 6.50 2.97 34.18
N LEU A 50 7.20 2.68 33.08
CA LEU A 50 7.31 1.33 32.51
C LEU A 50 8.28 0.44 33.29
N TRP A 51 9.09 1.01 34.20
CA TRP A 51 10.15 0.32 34.94
C TRP A 51 9.79 -0.11 36.36
N VAL A 52 8.58 0.25 36.81
CA VAL A 52 8.12 0.14 38.21
C VAL A 52 8.26 -1.27 38.80
N CYS A 53 7.96 -2.33 38.05
CA CYS A 53 8.25 -3.70 38.49
C CYS A 53 8.38 -4.71 37.33
N ARG A 54 8.85 -5.93 37.63
CA ARG A 54 9.08 -7.00 36.65
C ARG A 54 7.81 -7.36 35.84
N SER A 55 6.65 -7.39 36.49
CA SER A 55 5.37 -7.69 35.82
C SER A 55 4.98 -6.59 34.84
N PHE A 56 5.14 -5.31 35.22
CA PHE A 56 4.94 -4.18 34.30
C PHE A 56 5.88 -4.26 33.11
N ARG A 57 7.18 -4.52 33.34
CA ARG A 57 8.14 -4.67 32.24
C ARG A 57 7.73 -5.78 31.28
N SER A 58 7.35 -6.96 31.77
CA SER A 58 6.94 -8.08 30.92
C SER A 58 5.71 -7.76 30.07
N VAL A 59 4.70 -7.12 30.66
CA VAL A 59 3.47 -6.71 29.96
C VAL A 59 3.77 -5.62 28.93
N VAL A 60 4.53 -4.60 29.32
CA VAL A 60 4.99 -3.52 28.44
C VAL A 60 5.79 -4.09 27.26
N TYR A 61 6.71 -5.01 27.53
CA TYR A 61 7.51 -5.69 26.52
C TYR A 61 6.60 -6.41 25.52
N SER A 62 5.60 -7.16 26.00
CA SER A 62 4.66 -7.87 25.14
C SER A 62 3.78 -6.95 24.28
N GLN A 63 3.54 -5.70 24.70
CA GLN A 63 2.67 -4.76 24.00
C GLN A 63 3.42 -3.75 23.11
N LEU A 64 4.65 -3.38 23.47
CA LEU A 64 5.46 -2.38 22.77
C LEU A 64 6.50 -2.97 21.80
N PHE A 65 6.83 -4.27 21.89
CA PHE A 65 7.73 -4.91 20.93
C PHE A 65 6.94 -5.59 19.82
N THR A 66 7.13 -5.11 18.60
CA THR A 66 6.42 -5.61 17.42
C THR A 66 7.16 -6.76 16.75
N GLY A 67 8.50 -6.77 16.78
CA GLY A 67 9.28 -7.85 16.20
C GLY A 67 10.76 -7.87 16.58
N TYR A 68 11.40 -8.98 16.23
CA TYR A 68 12.83 -9.24 16.32
C TYR A 68 13.39 -9.40 14.91
N GLU A 69 14.59 -8.92 14.65
CA GLU A 69 15.26 -9.03 13.35
C GLU A 69 16.61 -9.75 13.52
N LEU A 70 16.77 -10.85 12.79
CA LEU A 70 18.02 -11.57 12.63
C LEU A 70 18.56 -11.26 11.24
N THR A 71 19.73 -10.63 11.18
CA THR A 71 20.40 -10.34 9.90
C THR A 71 21.67 -11.14 9.81
N PHE A 72 21.71 -12.06 8.86
CA PHE A 72 22.92 -12.74 8.44
C PHE A 72 23.60 -11.85 7.40
N ASP A 73 24.86 -11.51 7.65
CA ASP A 73 25.68 -10.83 6.66
C ASP A 73 25.71 -11.64 5.35
N ILE A 74 25.91 -10.94 4.25
CA ILE A 74 25.88 -11.47 2.89
C ILE A 74 26.90 -12.60 2.72
N ASN A 75 28.03 -12.50 3.43
CA ASN A 75 29.06 -13.54 3.46
C ASN A 75 28.73 -14.71 4.40
N GLY A 76 27.67 -14.60 5.22
CA GLY A 76 27.24 -15.62 6.18
C GLY A 76 28.13 -15.75 7.42
N ASP A 77 29.14 -14.90 7.57
CA ASP A 77 30.15 -15.01 8.64
C ASP A 77 29.89 -14.04 9.80
N MET A 78 29.01 -13.06 9.63
CA MET A 78 28.55 -12.17 10.70
C MET A 78 27.05 -12.31 10.93
N PHE A 79 26.67 -12.38 12.21
CA PHE A 79 25.29 -12.37 12.67
C PHE A 79 25.03 -11.06 13.39
N VAL A 80 24.09 -10.27 12.87
CA VAL A 80 23.64 -9.03 13.49
C VAL A 80 22.24 -9.24 14.00
N GLU A 81 22.08 -9.20 15.33
CA GLU A 81 20.76 -9.14 15.94
C GLU A 81 20.29 -7.70 16.10
N GLY A 82 19.00 -7.51 15.89
CA GLY A 82 18.34 -6.23 16.08
C GLY A 82 16.95 -6.43 16.66
N THR A 83 16.54 -5.52 17.53
CA THR A 83 15.13 -5.39 17.88
C THR A 83 14.46 -4.44 16.89
N ILE A 84 13.23 -4.75 16.49
CA ILE A 84 12.34 -3.80 15.82
C ILE A 84 11.36 -3.30 16.90
N PRO A 85 11.79 -2.35 17.75
CA PRO A 85 10.87 -1.76 18.69
C PRO A 85 9.81 -0.99 17.92
N TRP A 86 8.61 -0.88 18.51
CA TRP A 86 7.58 -0.02 17.96
C TRP A 86 8.03 1.45 17.87
N MET A 87 9.04 1.86 18.66
CA MET A 87 9.63 3.20 18.68
C MET A 87 11.15 3.17 18.84
N PRO A 88 11.92 4.04 18.16
CA PRO A 88 13.39 4.05 18.25
C PRO A 88 13.95 4.25 19.66
N CYS A 89 13.26 5.02 20.52
CA CYS A 89 13.69 5.29 21.89
C CYS A 89 13.67 4.06 22.81
N LEU A 90 13.02 2.96 22.42
CA LEU A 90 12.96 1.72 23.18
C LEU A 90 14.14 0.77 22.90
N ARG A 91 15.04 1.12 21.96
CA ARG A 91 16.23 0.31 21.64
C ARG A 91 17.19 0.13 22.81
N GLN A 92 17.16 1.03 23.79
CA GLN A 92 18.03 1.03 24.96
C GLN A 92 17.52 0.13 26.11
N LEU A 93 16.41 -0.57 25.91
CA LEU A 93 15.87 -1.45 26.93
C LEU A 93 16.62 -2.79 26.90
N ASP A 94 17.27 -3.15 28.01
CA ASP A 94 17.89 -4.47 28.16
C ASP A 94 16.83 -5.52 28.52
N GLY A 95 16.89 -6.68 27.88
CA GLY A 95 16.01 -7.81 28.18
C GLY A 95 15.99 -8.89 27.09
N PRO A 96 15.39 -10.07 27.38
CA PRO A 96 15.30 -11.17 26.43
C PRO A 96 14.19 -10.90 25.39
N HIS A 97 14.43 -9.94 24.49
CA HIS A 97 13.43 -9.46 23.52
C HIS A 97 12.91 -10.53 22.57
N HIS A 98 13.72 -11.55 22.28
CA HIS A 98 13.32 -12.70 21.46
C HIS A 98 12.12 -13.45 22.07
N LEU A 99 12.01 -13.53 23.40
CA LEU A 99 10.93 -14.27 24.08
C LEU A 99 9.55 -13.63 23.89
N VAL A 100 9.48 -12.32 23.66
CA VAL A 100 8.25 -11.53 23.59
C VAL A 100 7.90 -11.07 22.17
N ALA A 101 8.79 -11.30 21.20
CA ALA A 101 8.61 -10.84 19.83
C ALA A 101 7.38 -11.49 19.17
N LYS A 102 6.47 -10.66 18.62
CA LYS A 102 5.28 -11.12 17.88
C LYS A 102 5.58 -11.42 16.40
N LYS A 103 6.66 -10.84 15.88
CA LYS A 103 7.17 -11.03 14.52
C LYS A 103 8.65 -11.40 14.58
N LEU A 104 9.06 -12.40 13.83
CA LEU A 104 10.45 -12.75 13.59
C LEU A 104 10.79 -12.39 12.14
N THR A 105 11.73 -11.47 11.93
CA THR A 105 12.28 -11.15 10.62
C THR A 105 13.65 -11.81 10.51
N ILE A 106 13.88 -12.60 9.46
CA ILE A 106 15.16 -13.23 9.15
C ILE A 106 15.63 -12.69 7.81
N GLN A 107 16.67 -11.87 7.80
CA GLN A 107 17.34 -11.43 6.59
C GLN A 107 18.57 -12.31 6.36
N VAL A 108 18.58 -13.08 5.28
CA VAL A 108 19.60 -14.11 5.05
C VAL A 108 19.83 -14.28 3.55
N SER A 109 21.07 -14.51 3.12
CA SER A 109 21.31 -14.83 1.71
C SER A 109 20.88 -16.26 1.41
N ALA A 110 20.28 -16.49 0.23
CA ALA A 110 19.88 -17.84 -0.17
C ALA A 110 21.10 -18.80 -0.15
N TRP A 111 22.27 -18.28 -0.56
CA TRP A 111 23.56 -18.95 -0.48
C TRP A 111 23.95 -19.37 0.93
N ALA A 112 23.80 -18.48 1.93
CA ALA A 112 24.12 -18.83 3.31
C ALA A 112 23.26 -20.00 3.82
N ILE A 113 22.01 -20.12 3.36
CA ILE A 113 21.16 -21.27 3.70
C ILE A 113 21.69 -22.53 3.02
N TYR A 114 21.73 -22.58 1.68
CA TYR A 114 22.01 -23.84 0.99
C TYR A 114 23.47 -24.31 1.13
N ALA A 115 24.43 -23.40 1.34
CA ALA A 115 25.82 -23.75 1.64
C ALA A 115 26.07 -24.17 3.11
N GLY A 116 25.02 -24.19 3.93
CA GLY A 116 25.10 -24.61 5.34
C GLY A 116 25.78 -23.60 6.26
N LYS A 117 26.00 -22.36 5.81
CA LYS A 117 26.59 -21.31 6.66
C LYS A 117 25.62 -20.84 7.74
N ALA A 118 24.35 -20.63 7.38
CA ALA A 118 23.30 -20.30 8.34
C ALA A 118 23.19 -21.38 9.42
N LEU A 119 23.32 -22.65 9.03
CA LEU A 119 23.39 -23.79 9.96
C LEU A 119 24.55 -23.64 10.95
N LYS A 120 25.77 -23.37 10.47
CA LYS A 120 26.95 -23.20 11.35
C LYS A 120 26.77 -22.06 12.34
N VAL A 121 26.24 -20.93 11.91
CA VAL A 121 25.99 -19.76 12.76
C VAL A 121 24.90 -20.07 13.80
N LEU A 122 23.76 -20.60 13.35
CA LEU A 122 22.61 -20.87 14.22
C LEU A 122 22.82 -22.04 15.18
N SER A 123 23.78 -22.92 14.90
CA SER A 123 24.17 -24.01 15.80
C SER A 123 25.31 -23.64 16.75
N SER A 124 25.83 -22.42 16.68
CA SER A 124 26.89 -21.94 17.57
C SER A 124 26.30 -21.16 18.74
N GLU A 125 26.87 -21.32 19.93
CA GLU A 125 26.47 -20.51 21.10
C GLU A 125 26.66 -19.01 20.80
N PRO A 126 25.70 -18.14 21.16
CA PRO A 126 24.52 -18.41 22.01
C PRO A 126 23.21 -18.68 21.23
N TYR A 127 23.27 -19.01 19.94
CA TYR A 127 22.12 -19.03 19.03
C TYR A 127 21.35 -20.36 18.99
N ASP A 128 21.96 -21.43 19.46
CA ASP A 128 21.37 -22.76 19.58
C ASP A 128 20.15 -22.78 20.53
N ASP A 129 20.14 -21.90 21.53
CA ASP A 129 19.06 -21.74 22.50
C ASP A 129 18.02 -20.65 22.15
N TYR A 130 18.09 -20.04 20.95
CA TYR A 130 17.17 -18.96 20.60
C TYR A 130 15.73 -19.46 20.45
N SER A 131 14.81 -18.82 21.17
CA SER A 131 13.38 -19.11 21.11
C SER A 131 12.53 -17.85 20.99
N PHE A 132 11.52 -17.92 20.13
CA PHE A 132 10.52 -16.91 19.83
C PHE A 132 9.11 -17.47 20.08
N PRO A 133 8.77 -17.83 21.34
CA PRO A 133 7.54 -18.55 21.68
C PRO A 133 6.26 -17.71 21.51
N MET A 134 6.38 -16.40 21.26
CA MET A 134 5.27 -15.49 20.99
C MET A 134 5.15 -15.07 19.52
N ALA A 135 6.12 -15.44 18.67
CA ALA A 135 6.10 -15.06 17.26
C ALA A 135 4.97 -15.77 16.54
N ARG A 136 4.10 -14.98 15.90
CA ARG A 136 3.01 -15.46 15.04
C ARG A 136 3.28 -15.18 13.56
N THR A 137 4.08 -14.16 13.30
CA THR A 137 4.52 -13.78 11.96
C THR A 137 6.00 -14.08 11.78
N LEU A 138 6.35 -14.76 10.70
CA LEU A 138 7.71 -14.91 10.21
C LEU A 138 7.85 -14.07 8.93
N GLU A 139 8.93 -13.31 8.79
CA GLU A 139 9.30 -12.63 7.56
C GLU A 139 10.71 -13.04 7.17
N ILE A 140 10.87 -13.82 6.10
CA ILE A 140 12.20 -14.17 5.58
C ILE A 140 12.50 -13.23 4.42
N LYS A 141 13.53 -12.40 4.56
CA LYS A 141 14.07 -11.55 3.50
C LYS A 141 15.29 -12.24 2.91
N LEU A 142 15.13 -12.86 1.75
CA LEU A 142 16.24 -13.40 0.99
C LEU A 142 16.98 -12.25 0.32
N VAL A 143 18.26 -12.08 0.68
CA VAL A 143 19.15 -11.10 0.06
C VAL A 143 20.07 -11.77 -0.96
N ASP A 144 20.35 -11.06 -2.04
CA ASP A 144 21.38 -11.51 -2.98
C ASP A 144 22.74 -11.52 -2.26
N GLY A 145 23.50 -12.58 -2.49
CA GLY A 145 24.89 -12.67 -2.10
C GLY A 145 25.79 -12.87 -3.30
N PRO A 146 27.11 -12.69 -3.15
CA PRO A 146 28.05 -12.98 -4.21
C PRO A 146 27.85 -14.44 -4.63
N THR A 147 27.60 -14.62 -5.92
CA THR A 147 27.44 -15.91 -6.57
C THR A 147 28.83 -16.55 -6.66
N HIS A 148 29.31 -17.04 -5.53
CA HIS A 148 30.50 -17.88 -5.53
C HIS A 148 30.08 -19.24 -6.09
N GLU A 149 30.86 -19.76 -7.05
CA GLU A 149 30.76 -21.14 -7.51
C GLU A 149 30.87 -22.06 -6.28
N SER A 150 29.73 -22.44 -5.71
CA SER A 150 29.70 -23.33 -4.57
C SER A 150 29.89 -24.74 -5.10
N SER A 151 30.94 -25.42 -4.65
CA SER A 151 31.13 -26.86 -4.86
C SER A 151 30.17 -27.72 -4.02
N THR A 152 29.11 -27.14 -3.45
CA THR A 152 28.15 -27.84 -2.60
C THR A 152 27.32 -28.80 -3.45
N GLU A 153 27.26 -30.06 -3.07
CA GLU A 153 26.45 -31.03 -3.79
C GLU A 153 24.94 -30.72 -3.62
N PRO A 154 24.10 -30.97 -4.64
CA PRO A 154 22.65 -30.70 -4.56
C PRO A 154 21.95 -31.38 -3.37
N SER A 155 22.41 -32.56 -2.94
CA SER A 155 21.88 -33.27 -1.77
C SER A 155 22.06 -32.46 -0.48
N ASP A 156 23.25 -31.90 -0.29
CA ASP A 156 23.59 -31.10 0.89
C ASP A 156 22.77 -29.80 0.92
N MET A 157 22.49 -29.22 -0.26
CA MET A 157 21.63 -28.03 -0.36
C MET A 157 20.23 -28.30 0.22
N VAL A 158 19.62 -29.42 -0.16
CA VAL A 158 18.28 -29.80 0.32
C VAL A 158 18.29 -30.03 1.83
N GLU A 159 19.30 -30.73 2.34
CA GLU A 159 19.44 -30.99 3.77
C GLU A 159 19.63 -29.70 4.57
N ASN A 160 20.46 -28.77 4.08
CA ASN A 160 20.70 -27.49 4.72
C ASN A 160 19.44 -26.61 4.77
N VAL A 161 18.66 -26.56 3.67
CA VAL A 161 17.37 -25.85 3.67
C VAL A 161 16.38 -26.52 4.63
N ALA A 162 16.28 -27.84 4.62
CA ALA A 162 15.41 -28.58 5.53
C ALA A 162 15.81 -28.39 7.00
N TRP A 163 17.10 -28.32 7.29
CA TRP A 163 17.59 -27.98 8.63
C TRP A 163 17.20 -26.57 9.02
N PHE A 164 17.42 -25.58 8.14
CA PHE A 164 17.08 -24.19 8.42
C PHE A 164 15.58 -24.02 8.76
N VAL A 165 14.70 -24.67 8.00
CA VAL A 165 13.26 -24.63 8.28
C VAL A 165 12.91 -25.31 9.61
N ARG A 166 13.55 -26.45 9.92
CA ARG A 166 13.38 -27.11 11.23
C ARG A 166 13.80 -26.20 12.38
N TRP A 167 14.92 -25.50 12.24
CA TRP A 167 15.38 -24.53 13.23
C TRP A 167 14.37 -23.39 13.40
N VAL A 168 13.89 -22.78 12.31
CA VAL A 168 12.88 -21.71 12.36
C VAL A 168 11.63 -22.18 13.12
N TRP A 169 11.21 -23.41 12.90
CA TRP A 169 10.03 -23.98 13.56
C TRP A 169 10.25 -24.22 15.06
N GLN A 170 11.39 -24.81 15.43
CA GLN A 170 11.76 -25.03 16.82
C GLN A 170 11.90 -23.72 17.58
N ALA A 171 12.54 -22.74 16.96
CA ALA A 171 12.69 -21.40 17.52
C ALA A 171 11.32 -20.72 17.66
N ALA A 172 10.43 -20.80 16.67
CA ALA A 172 9.18 -20.05 16.64
C ALA A 172 7.93 -20.93 16.38
N PRO A 173 7.50 -21.76 17.38
CA PRO A 173 6.50 -22.80 17.17
C PRO A 173 5.06 -22.31 16.93
N LYS A 174 4.78 -21.01 17.14
CA LYS A 174 3.45 -20.41 16.97
C LYS A 174 3.27 -19.62 15.65
N ILE A 175 4.24 -19.71 14.73
CA ILE A 175 4.13 -19.08 13.42
C ILE A 175 2.88 -19.61 12.71
N ASN A 176 2.05 -18.69 12.23
CA ASN A 176 0.88 -19.00 11.41
C ASN A 176 0.74 -18.08 10.19
N HIS A 177 1.57 -17.03 10.11
CA HIS A 177 1.69 -16.12 8.97
C HIS A 177 3.15 -16.04 8.55
N VAL A 178 3.44 -16.30 7.28
CA VAL A 178 4.79 -16.26 6.71
C VAL A 178 4.84 -15.26 5.57
N GLU A 179 5.80 -14.34 5.60
CA GLU A 179 6.13 -13.45 4.50
C GLU A 179 7.49 -13.85 3.94
N LEU A 180 7.52 -14.43 2.75
CA LEU A 180 8.77 -14.73 2.05
C LEU A 180 9.03 -13.62 1.04
N LEU A 181 10.03 -12.81 1.33
CA LEU A 181 10.41 -11.64 0.56
C LEU A 181 11.73 -11.91 -0.16
N SER A 182 11.74 -11.83 -1.49
CA SER A 182 12.98 -11.77 -2.26
C SER A 182 13.33 -10.32 -2.51
N GLY A 183 14.54 -9.89 -2.17
CA GLY A 183 14.95 -8.51 -2.43
C GLY A 183 16.43 -8.39 -2.76
N MET A 184 16.74 -7.54 -3.72
CA MET A 184 18.09 -7.01 -3.84
C MET A 184 18.44 -6.27 -2.54
N SER A 185 19.56 -6.64 -1.93
CA SER A 185 20.17 -5.78 -0.93
C SER A 185 20.55 -4.48 -1.61
N THR A 186 19.91 -3.37 -1.24
CA THR A 186 20.46 -2.04 -1.52
C THR A 186 21.66 -1.85 -0.59
N LEU A 187 22.81 -2.44 -0.94
CA LEU A 187 24.08 -2.07 -0.34
C LEU A 187 24.27 -0.57 -0.63
N ASN A 188 24.18 0.26 0.42
CA ASN A 188 24.34 1.72 0.37
C ASN A 188 23.29 2.50 -0.47
N GLY A 189 22.05 2.01 -0.56
CA GLY A 189 20.96 2.74 -1.23
C GLY A 189 21.07 2.82 -2.76
N ARG A 190 22.05 2.13 -3.37
CA ARG A 190 22.14 1.98 -4.83
C ARG A 190 21.46 0.68 -5.25
N SER A 191 20.48 0.79 -6.15
CA SER A 191 19.81 -0.36 -6.75
C SER A 191 20.64 -0.80 -7.96
N PHE A 192 21.21 -2.00 -7.92
CA PHE A 192 21.91 -2.60 -9.07
C PHE A 192 20.91 -3.32 -9.97
N SER A 193 20.41 -2.67 -11.03
CA SER A 193 19.54 -3.31 -12.03
C SER A 193 20.34 -4.16 -13.03
N SER A 194 21.33 -4.93 -12.58
CA SER A 194 21.99 -5.89 -13.47
C SER A 194 21.02 -7.03 -13.77
N GLN A 195 20.97 -7.43 -15.04
CA GLN A 195 20.29 -8.63 -15.53
C GLN A 195 20.89 -9.84 -14.81
N PHE A 196 20.41 -10.15 -13.61
CA PHE A 196 20.81 -11.34 -12.90
C PHE A 196 20.14 -12.52 -13.60
N HIS A 197 20.95 -13.36 -14.23
CA HIS A 197 20.57 -14.75 -14.40
C HIS A 197 20.19 -15.27 -13.01
N VAL A 198 18.94 -15.68 -12.82
CA VAL A 198 18.54 -16.31 -11.56
C VAL A 198 19.34 -17.59 -11.45
N ASP A 199 20.33 -17.55 -10.58
CA ASP A 199 21.16 -18.70 -10.25
C ASP A 199 20.25 -19.85 -9.80
N ILE A 200 20.37 -20.98 -10.50
CA ILE A 200 19.62 -22.23 -10.24
C ILE A 200 19.58 -22.57 -8.72
N PRO A 201 20.67 -22.40 -7.95
CA PRO A 201 20.65 -22.60 -6.49
C PRO A 201 19.68 -21.70 -5.70
N ILE A 202 19.49 -20.44 -6.09
CA ILE A 202 18.58 -19.51 -5.40
C ILE A 202 17.14 -19.95 -5.62
N ALA A 203 16.81 -20.31 -6.86
CA ALA A 203 15.51 -20.87 -7.20
C ALA A 203 15.20 -22.14 -6.40
N ILE A 204 16.15 -23.07 -6.33
CA ILE A 204 16.04 -24.31 -5.54
C ILE A 204 15.83 -24.00 -4.05
N CYS A 205 16.63 -23.09 -3.48
CA CYS A 205 16.48 -22.70 -2.07
C CYS A 205 15.11 -22.09 -1.79
N PHE A 206 14.66 -21.17 -2.65
CA PHE A 206 13.35 -20.54 -2.54
C PHE A 206 12.22 -21.57 -2.61
N GLU A 207 12.35 -22.55 -3.51
CA GLU A 207 11.40 -23.64 -3.71
C GLU A 207 11.26 -24.50 -2.45
N TYR A 208 12.37 -25.03 -1.93
CA TYR A 208 12.35 -25.88 -0.73
C TYR A 208 11.89 -25.11 0.51
N LEU A 209 12.30 -23.84 0.67
CA LEU A 209 11.78 -22.97 1.72
C LEU A 209 10.27 -22.82 1.60
N THR A 210 9.77 -22.56 0.40
CA THR A 210 8.34 -22.38 0.14
C THR A 210 7.55 -23.65 0.47
N ILE A 211 7.97 -24.80 -0.04
CA ILE A 211 7.31 -26.10 0.22
C ILE A 211 7.28 -26.39 1.73
N ALA A 212 8.38 -26.16 2.42
CA ALA A 212 8.46 -26.48 3.85
C ALA A 212 7.63 -25.49 4.70
N LEU A 213 7.64 -24.19 4.36
CA LEU A 213 6.87 -23.16 5.08
C LEU A 213 5.36 -23.26 4.80
N THR A 214 4.96 -23.69 3.60
CA THR A 214 3.54 -23.86 3.23
C THR A 214 2.82 -24.95 4.03
N ARG A 215 3.55 -25.98 4.46
CA ARG A 215 2.99 -27.03 5.33
C ARG A 215 2.64 -26.54 6.74
N ILE A 216 3.17 -25.39 7.14
CA ILE A 216 3.16 -24.94 8.54
C ILE A 216 2.31 -23.66 8.69
N ALA A 217 2.36 -22.77 7.70
CA ALA A 217 1.69 -21.49 7.76
C ALA A 217 0.25 -21.56 7.23
N LYS A 218 -0.70 -20.97 7.98
CA LYS A 218 -2.09 -20.79 7.50
C LYS A 218 -2.20 -19.68 6.46
N ARG A 219 -1.25 -18.74 6.47
CA ARG A 219 -1.21 -17.58 5.59
C ARG A 219 0.21 -17.39 5.11
N ILE A 220 0.35 -17.28 3.81
CA ILE A 220 1.65 -17.09 3.17
C ILE A 220 1.50 -15.93 2.23
N LYS A 221 2.48 -15.04 2.29
CA LYS A 221 2.56 -13.90 1.41
C LYS A 221 3.94 -13.93 0.76
N PHE A 222 3.93 -14.11 -0.55
CA PHE A 222 5.13 -13.97 -1.36
C PHE A 222 5.25 -12.51 -1.80
N GLY A 223 6.46 -11.98 -1.78
CA GLY A 223 6.72 -10.67 -2.33
C GLY A 223 8.12 -10.59 -2.91
N SER A 224 8.23 -10.44 -4.23
CA SER A 224 9.51 -10.04 -4.82
C SER A 224 9.58 -8.52 -4.89
N ARG A 225 10.72 -7.94 -4.47
CA ARG A 225 11.07 -6.54 -4.76
C ARG A 225 11.78 -6.38 -6.11
N VAL A 226 12.16 -7.48 -6.75
CA VAL A 226 12.86 -7.50 -8.05
C VAL A 226 11.90 -8.04 -9.12
N GLU A 227 11.92 -7.45 -10.31
CA GLU A 227 11.43 -8.08 -11.54
C GLU A 227 12.33 -9.30 -11.82
N GLY A 228 12.04 -10.44 -11.17
CA GLY A 228 12.96 -11.57 -11.14
C GLY A 228 12.26 -12.88 -10.80
N VAL A 229 12.58 -13.87 -11.61
CA VAL A 229 12.00 -15.21 -11.77
C VAL A 229 11.72 -15.91 -10.43
N ILE A 230 10.48 -16.32 -10.19
CA ILE A 230 10.24 -17.50 -9.36
C ILE A 230 10.36 -18.70 -10.31
N VAL A 231 11.49 -19.42 -10.28
CA VAL A 231 11.59 -20.70 -11.02
C VAL A 231 10.93 -21.74 -10.14
N VAL A 232 9.73 -22.18 -10.55
CA VAL A 232 8.98 -23.18 -9.79
C VAL A 232 8.76 -24.41 -10.64
N ARG A 233 9.45 -25.51 -10.28
CA ARG A 233 9.16 -26.84 -10.82
C ARG A 233 8.10 -27.61 -10.01
N PHE A 234 7.60 -27.08 -8.89
CA PHE A 234 6.74 -27.81 -7.94
C PHE A 234 5.53 -27.00 -7.42
N MET A 235 4.79 -26.34 -8.33
CA MET A 235 3.56 -25.60 -7.97
C MET A 235 2.49 -26.52 -7.36
N ASP A 236 2.46 -27.81 -7.73
CA ASP A 236 1.44 -28.79 -7.34
C ASP A 236 1.28 -29.01 -5.82
N VAL A 237 2.27 -28.60 -5.04
CA VAL A 237 2.31 -28.80 -3.58
C VAL A 237 1.65 -27.64 -2.83
N ILE A 238 1.59 -26.45 -3.42
CA ILE A 238 1.12 -25.25 -2.74
C ILE A 238 -0.40 -25.13 -2.90
N ARG A 239 -1.12 -25.40 -1.81
CA ARG A 239 -2.58 -25.31 -1.74
C ARG A 239 -3.03 -24.29 -0.70
N ASP A 240 -4.29 -23.89 -0.81
CA ASP A 240 -4.98 -23.02 0.14
C ASP A 240 -4.37 -21.61 0.28
N LEU A 241 -3.73 -21.09 -0.77
CA LEU A 241 -3.24 -19.71 -0.77
C LEU A 241 -4.41 -18.73 -0.68
N VAL A 242 -4.31 -17.83 0.29
CA VAL A 242 -5.29 -16.75 0.53
C VAL A 242 -4.82 -15.42 -0.07
N HIS A 243 -3.51 -15.17 -0.10
CA HIS A 243 -2.92 -13.91 -0.57
C HIS A 243 -1.72 -14.20 -1.44
N LEU A 244 -1.75 -13.79 -2.71
CA LEU A 244 -0.62 -13.91 -3.61
C LEU A 244 -0.24 -12.56 -4.20
N ARG A 245 1.05 -12.23 -4.15
CA ARG A 245 1.65 -11.13 -4.91
C ARG A 245 2.79 -11.67 -5.74
N THR A 246 2.69 -11.53 -7.06
CA THR A 246 3.62 -12.13 -8.03
C THR A 246 3.90 -11.20 -9.21
N ASN A 247 4.95 -11.49 -9.98
CA ASN A 247 5.32 -10.83 -11.23
C ASN A 247 5.63 -11.91 -12.28
N PHE A 248 5.02 -11.81 -13.45
CA PHE A 248 5.05 -12.78 -14.54
C PHE A 248 6.26 -12.68 -15.46
N CYS A 249 7.23 -11.80 -15.15
CA CYS A 249 8.39 -11.54 -15.99
C CYS A 249 9.15 -12.81 -16.42
N HIS A 250 9.07 -13.90 -15.64
CA HIS A 250 9.64 -15.20 -16.00
C HIS A 250 8.83 -16.35 -15.37
N ASN A 251 8.52 -17.40 -16.15
CA ASN A 251 7.64 -18.54 -15.78
C ASN A 251 6.16 -18.20 -15.62
N ALA A 252 5.61 -17.48 -16.61
CA ALA A 252 4.19 -17.15 -16.66
C ALA A 252 3.30 -18.38 -16.52
N LEU A 253 3.55 -19.45 -17.28
CA LEU A 253 2.74 -20.68 -17.28
C LEU A 253 2.61 -21.30 -15.88
N GLN A 254 3.72 -21.49 -15.18
CA GLN A 254 3.73 -22.06 -13.85
C GLN A 254 3.02 -21.14 -12.85
N THR A 255 3.24 -19.82 -12.97
CA THR A 255 2.57 -18.82 -12.12
C THR A 255 1.06 -18.81 -12.34
N MET A 256 0.60 -18.90 -13.59
CA MET A 256 -0.83 -19.06 -13.90
C MET A 256 -1.38 -20.31 -13.24
N GLU A 257 -0.70 -21.44 -13.40
CA GLU A 257 -1.16 -22.71 -12.85
C GLU A 257 -1.27 -22.68 -11.32
N LEU A 258 -0.30 -22.10 -10.62
CA LEU A 258 -0.39 -21.88 -9.18
C LEU A 258 -1.61 -21.05 -8.78
N ILE A 259 -1.86 -19.96 -9.50
CA ILE A 259 -3.01 -19.08 -9.23
C ILE A 259 -4.31 -19.85 -9.45
N ARG A 260 -4.42 -20.62 -10.52
CA ARG A 260 -5.61 -21.45 -10.82
C ARG A 260 -5.82 -22.55 -9.79
N GLN A 261 -4.77 -23.27 -9.40
CA GLN A 261 -4.82 -24.33 -8.38
C GLN A 261 -5.31 -23.79 -7.03
N ASN A 262 -5.04 -22.52 -6.74
CA ASN A 262 -5.46 -21.85 -5.52
C ASN A 262 -6.70 -20.96 -5.70
N ALA A 263 -7.36 -21.01 -6.86
CA ALA A 263 -8.56 -20.21 -7.14
C ALA A 263 -9.67 -20.34 -6.08
N PRO A 264 -9.95 -21.54 -5.52
CA PRO A 264 -10.99 -21.70 -4.50
C PRO A 264 -10.72 -20.96 -3.19
N THR A 265 -9.47 -20.66 -2.85
CA THR A 265 -9.10 -20.06 -1.54
C THR A 265 -8.60 -18.63 -1.64
N LEU A 266 -8.22 -18.19 -2.83
CA LEU A 266 -7.56 -16.91 -3.04
C LEU A 266 -8.52 -15.73 -2.74
N GLN A 267 -8.10 -14.84 -1.85
CA GLN A 267 -8.83 -13.63 -1.46
C GLN A 267 -8.17 -12.34 -1.97
N TYR A 268 -6.86 -12.36 -2.16
CA TYR A 268 -6.08 -11.25 -2.67
C TYR A 268 -5.10 -11.72 -3.74
N LEU A 269 -5.14 -11.09 -4.92
CA LEU A 269 -4.19 -11.31 -5.99
C LEU A 269 -3.61 -9.97 -6.44
N HIS A 270 -2.29 -9.83 -6.39
CA HIS A 270 -1.56 -8.73 -7.00
C HIS A 270 -0.57 -9.32 -8.00
N THR A 271 -0.80 -9.06 -9.28
CA THR A 271 0.07 -9.51 -10.36
C THR A 271 0.63 -8.33 -11.14
N THR A 272 1.89 -8.43 -11.56
CA THR A 272 2.44 -7.67 -12.68
C THR A 272 2.59 -8.62 -13.86
N SER A 273 1.93 -8.39 -14.99
CA SER A 273 1.97 -9.36 -16.10
C SER A 273 1.72 -8.77 -17.48
N HIS A 274 1.98 -9.57 -18.51
CA HIS A 274 1.50 -9.29 -19.86
C HIS A 274 0.03 -9.69 -20.00
N GLU A 275 -0.65 -9.20 -21.04
CA GLU A 275 -2.07 -9.46 -21.30
C GLU A 275 -2.37 -10.95 -21.49
N SER A 276 -1.49 -11.65 -22.23
CA SER A 276 -1.57 -13.10 -22.46
C SER A 276 -1.63 -13.87 -21.15
N ASP A 277 -0.93 -13.40 -20.13
CA ASP A 277 -0.85 -14.08 -18.84
C ASP A 277 -2.15 -13.91 -18.04
N ILE A 278 -2.79 -12.73 -18.11
CA ILE A 278 -4.10 -12.52 -17.47
C ILE A 278 -5.15 -13.44 -18.08
N SER A 279 -5.08 -13.66 -19.40
CA SER A 279 -5.99 -14.59 -20.09
C SER A 279 -5.86 -16.01 -19.55
N GLY A 280 -4.63 -16.47 -19.31
CA GLY A 280 -4.39 -17.81 -18.78
C GLY A 280 -4.60 -17.91 -17.27
N ILE A 281 -4.73 -16.81 -16.52
CA ILE A 281 -5.26 -16.85 -15.14
C ILE A 281 -6.77 -17.17 -15.18
N ILE A 282 -7.50 -16.63 -16.15
CA ILE A 282 -8.96 -16.74 -16.20
C ILE A 282 -9.43 -17.97 -16.98
N ARG A 283 -8.64 -18.44 -17.94
CA ARG A 283 -8.93 -19.64 -18.73
C ARG A 283 -7.94 -20.75 -18.39
N GLY A 284 -8.48 -21.94 -18.13
CA GLY A 284 -7.72 -23.17 -18.06
C GLY A 284 -7.17 -23.55 -19.44
N ASP A 285 -6.31 -24.56 -19.46
CA ASP A 285 -5.71 -25.06 -20.70
C ASP A 285 -6.74 -25.74 -21.62
N ASP A 286 -7.89 -26.15 -21.07
CA ASP A 286 -9.07 -26.65 -21.76
C ASP A 286 -9.97 -25.52 -22.33
N GLY A 287 -9.60 -24.26 -22.10
CA GLY A 287 -10.36 -23.08 -22.47
C GLY A 287 -11.56 -22.78 -21.56
N ALA A 288 -11.81 -23.60 -20.54
CA ALA A 288 -12.86 -23.38 -19.55
C ALA A 288 -12.48 -22.23 -18.60
N PHE A 289 -13.49 -21.59 -18.03
CA PHE A 289 -13.26 -20.49 -17.10
C PHE A 289 -12.91 -20.99 -15.71
N VAL A 290 -11.91 -20.36 -15.11
CA VAL A 290 -11.52 -20.56 -13.71
C VAL A 290 -12.24 -19.53 -12.86
N GLU A 291 -13.07 -20.00 -11.93
CA GLU A 291 -13.79 -19.15 -10.98
C GLU A 291 -12.97 -18.97 -9.69
N TYR A 292 -12.91 -17.74 -9.21
CA TYR A 292 -12.25 -17.34 -7.97
C TYR A 292 -13.30 -16.87 -6.96
N PRO A 293 -14.00 -17.82 -6.28
CA PRO A 293 -15.21 -17.53 -5.51
C PRO A 293 -14.97 -16.63 -4.29
N HIS A 294 -13.73 -16.51 -3.82
CA HIS A 294 -13.38 -15.75 -2.62
C HIS A 294 -12.50 -14.52 -2.89
N LEU A 295 -12.17 -14.23 -4.16
CA LEU A 295 -11.24 -13.15 -4.49
C LEU A 295 -11.88 -11.79 -4.28
N GLU A 296 -11.49 -11.11 -3.19
CA GLU A 296 -12.01 -9.79 -2.83
C GLU A 296 -11.22 -8.65 -3.48
N THR A 297 -9.91 -8.83 -3.67
CA THR A 297 -9.02 -7.80 -4.23
C THR A 297 -8.20 -8.34 -5.38
N LEU A 298 -8.33 -7.71 -6.55
CA LEU A 298 -7.53 -7.96 -7.73
C LEU A 298 -6.75 -6.69 -8.09
N TYR A 299 -5.42 -6.79 -8.02
CA TYR A 299 -4.49 -5.77 -8.48
C TYR A 299 -3.74 -6.32 -9.70
N ILE A 300 -3.84 -5.63 -10.83
CA ILE A 300 -3.13 -5.96 -12.06
C ILE A 300 -2.27 -4.76 -12.47
N ASN A 301 -0.96 -4.97 -12.52
CA ASN A 301 -0.03 -4.06 -13.16
C ASN A 301 0.33 -4.61 -14.54
N HIS A 302 -0.33 -4.11 -15.57
CA HIS A 302 -0.15 -4.62 -16.92
C HIS A 302 1.06 -3.97 -17.61
N ILE A 303 1.98 -4.78 -18.15
CA ILE A 303 3.09 -4.28 -18.96
C ILE A 303 2.70 -4.38 -20.44
N THR A 304 2.29 -3.27 -21.04
CA THR A 304 1.99 -3.16 -22.48
C THR A 304 3.28 -3.22 -23.30
N ILE A 305 3.47 -4.32 -24.05
CA ILE A 305 4.45 -4.41 -25.13
C ILE A 305 3.68 -4.50 -26.46
N GLY A 306 3.26 -3.36 -26.99
CA GLY A 306 2.58 -3.26 -28.30
C GLY A 306 1.05 -3.16 -28.23
N ARG A 307 0.42 -2.97 -29.40
CA ARG A 307 -1.04 -2.96 -29.57
C ARG A 307 -1.52 -4.40 -29.66
N MET A 308 -1.97 -4.97 -28.55
CA MET A 308 -2.63 -6.27 -28.55
C MET A 308 -4.15 -6.09 -28.58
N SER A 309 -4.82 -7.10 -29.14
CA SER A 309 -6.28 -7.11 -29.21
C SER A 309 -6.82 -7.54 -27.85
N PRO A 310 -7.76 -6.79 -27.27
CA PRO A 310 -8.25 -7.07 -25.93
C PRO A 310 -8.90 -8.45 -25.84
N LEU A 311 -8.78 -9.11 -24.70
CA LEU A 311 -9.28 -10.47 -24.46
C LEU A 311 -10.76 -10.66 -24.84
N SER A 312 -11.04 -11.47 -25.85
CA SER A 312 -12.39 -11.77 -26.40
C SER A 312 -13.45 -12.11 -25.35
N SER A 313 -14.72 -11.86 -25.71
CA SER A 313 -15.91 -12.02 -24.85
C SER A 313 -15.94 -13.34 -24.05
N PHE A 314 -16.33 -13.28 -22.77
CA PHE A 314 -16.58 -14.44 -21.90
C PHE A 314 -18.09 -14.74 -21.98
N ASP A 315 -18.46 -15.92 -22.48
CA ASP A 315 -19.86 -16.31 -22.65
C ASP A 315 -20.52 -16.64 -21.29
N GLY A 316 -20.92 -15.59 -20.55
CA GLY A 316 -21.72 -15.71 -19.33
C GLY A 316 -20.95 -16.05 -18.04
N ALA A 317 -19.67 -16.40 -18.11
CA ALA A 317 -18.87 -16.70 -16.93
C ALA A 317 -18.53 -15.44 -16.11
N VAL A 318 -18.48 -15.60 -14.78
CA VAL A 318 -18.09 -14.58 -13.81
C VAL A 318 -16.83 -15.07 -13.09
N PRO A 319 -15.62 -14.68 -13.52
CA PRO A 319 -14.39 -15.20 -12.93
C PRO A 319 -14.19 -14.78 -11.47
N PHE A 320 -14.75 -13.65 -11.04
CA PHE A 320 -14.43 -13.04 -9.73
C PHE A 320 -15.68 -12.62 -8.94
N PRO A 321 -16.64 -13.51 -8.66
CA PRO A 321 -17.97 -13.13 -8.16
C PRO A 321 -17.99 -12.37 -6.82
N SER A 322 -16.92 -12.50 -6.02
CA SER A 322 -16.77 -11.81 -4.73
C SER A 322 -15.91 -10.54 -4.80
N LEU A 323 -15.59 -10.04 -6.00
CA LEU A 323 -14.65 -8.93 -6.16
C LEU A 323 -15.20 -7.64 -5.55
N ARG A 324 -14.43 -7.07 -4.60
CA ARG A 324 -14.74 -5.80 -3.93
C ARG A 324 -13.82 -4.67 -4.40
N ARG A 325 -12.59 -5.01 -4.81
CA ARG A 325 -11.57 -4.03 -5.18
C ARG A 325 -10.88 -4.46 -6.48
N LEU A 326 -11.04 -3.65 -7.53
CA LEU A 326 -10.25 -3.78 -8.75
C LEU A 326 -9.26 -2.63 -8.86
N ILE A 327 -7.99 -2.96 -9.07
CA ILE A 327 -6.91 -2.01 -9.25
C ILE A 327 -6.12 -2.37 -10.50
N CYS A 328 -6.19 -1.54 -11.51
CA CYS A 328 -5.37 -1.62 -12.72
C CYS A 328 -4.37 -0.45 -12.67
N GLY A 329 -3.07 -0.77 -12.73
CA GLY A 329 -2.01 0.23 -12.66
C GLY A 329 -1.84 1.01 -13.95
N ASP A 330 -1.43 0.33 -15.01
CA ASP A 330 -1.02 0.94 -16.28
C ASP A 330 -2.08 0.86 -17.38
N ASP A 331 -2.73 -0.31 -17.54
CA ASP A 331 -3.82 -0.52 -18.50
C ASP A 331 -4.92 -1.45 -17.95
N TYR A 332 -6.11 -1.42 -18.56
CA TYR A 332 -7.21 -2.34 -18.28
C TYR A 332 -7.18 -3.51 -19.27
N PRO A 333 -6.80 -4.73 -18.84
CA PRO A 333 -6.43 -5.82 -19.74
C PRO A 333 -7.62 -6.63 -20.29
N PHE A 334 -8.84 -6.09 -20.29
CA PHE A 334 -10.04 -6.83 -20.70
C PHE A 334 -10.77 -6.13 -21.84
N SER A 335 -11.35 -6.90 -22.77
CA SER A 335 -12.25 -6.34 -23.79
C SER A 335 -13.59 -5.97 -23.17
N ASP A 336 -13.64 -4.79 -22.58
CA ASP A 336 -14.81 -3.95 -22.33
C ASP A 336 -16.04 -4.50 -21.55
N GLU A 337 -16.38 -5.79 -21.45
CA GLU A 337 -17.70 -6.17 -20.90
C GLU A 337 -17.72 -7.08 -19.67
N LEU A 338 -16.58 -7.62 -19.21
CA LEU A 338 -16.67 -8.92 -18.53
C LEU A 338 -16.22 -8.96 -17.08
N VAL A 339 -15.07 -8.40 -16.73
CA VAL A 339 -14.59 -8.45 -15.33
C VAL A 339 -15.28 -7.44 -14.43
N LEU A 340 -15.69 -6.29 -14.97
CA LEU A 340 -16.39 -5.26 -14.20
C LEU A 340 -17.91 -5.40 -14.24
N PHE A 341 -18.47 -5.84 -15.35
CA PHE A 341 -19.89 -5.60 -15.64
C PHE A 341 -20.79 -6.80 -15.40
N ARG A 342 -20.22 -8.01 -15.31
CA ARG A 342 -20.99 -9.25 -15.11
C ARG A 342 -20.57 -9.90 -13.79
N GLY A 343 -21.52 -9.94 -12.84
CA GLY A 343 -21.41 -10.68 -11.57
C GLY A 343 -20.91 -9.88 -10.36
N ASN A 344 -20.16 -8.79 -10.57
CA ASN A 344 -19.49 -8.09 -9.46
C ASN A 344 -20.19 -6.80 -9.03
N ALA A 345 -21.29 -6.45 -9.69
CA ALA A 345 -21.97 -5.16 -9.50
C ALA A 345 -22.47 -4.98 -8.06
N ALA A 346 -22.90 -6.07 -7.42
CA ALA A 346 -23.39 -6.09 -6.04
C ALA A 346 -22.27 -6.10 -4.97
N THR A 347 -21.01 -6.33 -5.35
CA THR A 347 -19.87 -6.49 -4.42
C THR A 347 -18.82 -5.40 -4.58
N LEU A 348 -18.66 -4.81 -5.76
CA LEU A 348 -17.61 -3.87 -6.08
C LEU A 348 -17.73 -2.56 -5.25
N GLU A 349 -16.69 -2.25 -4.48
CA GLU A 349 -16.61 -1.09 -3.58
C GLU A 349 -15.56 -0.08 -4.03
N TYR A 350 -14.49 -0.56 -4.69
CA TYR A 350 -13.33 0.24 -5.06
C TYR A 350 -12.91 -0.08 -6.49
N LEU A 351 -12.81 0.98 -7.31
CA LEU A 351 -12.37 0.90 -8.69
C LEU A 351 -11.21 1.86 -8.93
N HIS A 352 -10.07 1.32 -9.34
CA HIS A 352 -8.92 2.10 -9.78
C HIS A 352 -8.52 1.63 -11.17
N LEU A 353 -8.71 2.50 -12.17
CA LEU A 353 -8.48 2.18 -13.58
C LEU A 353 -7.70 3.30 -14.28
N PRO A 354 -6.84 2.97 -15.24
CA PRO A 354 -6.41 3.90 -16.26
C PRO A 354 -7.58 4.13 -17.24
N LEU A 355 -7.95 5.38 -17.48
CA LEU A 355 -9.13 5.75 -18.24
C LEU A 355 -8.76 6.08 -19.69
N THR A 356 -8.97 5.12 -20.58
CA THR A 356 -8.98 5.34 -22.03
C THR A 356 -10.37 5.79 -22.50
N ARG A 357 -10.47 6.32 -23.73
CA ARG A 357 -11.77 6.73 -24.30
C ARG A 357 -12.73 5.55 -24.42
N SER A 358 -12.21 4.42 -24.90
CA SER A 358 -13.00 3.20 -25.09
C SER A 358 -13.56 2.71 -23.77
N LEU A 359 -12.67 2.54 -22.78
CA LEU A 359 -13.06 2.07 -21.46
C LEU A 359 -14.08 2.99 -20.79
N ALA A 360 -13.90 4.30 -20.91
CA ALA A 360 -14.85 5.26 -20.38
C ALA A 360 -16.24 5.18 -21.01
N ASN A 361 -16.32 5.15 -22.34
CA ASN A 361 -17.58 5.01 -23.06
C ASN A 361 -18.28 3.71 -22.66
N THR A 362 -17.51 2.65 -22.51
CA THR A 362 -17.97 1.35 -22.02
C THR A 362 -18.52 1.44 -20.59
N LEU A 363 -17.78 2.04 -19.66
CA LEU A 363 -18.21 2.23 -18.28
C LEU A 363 -19.51 3.04 -18.16
N ILE A 364 -19.66 4.09 -18.98
CA ILE A 364 -20.88 4.90 -19.07
C ILE A 364 -22.04 4.08 -19.65
N ARG A 365 -21.82 3.39 -20.78
CA ARG A 365 -22.83 2.59 -21.48
C ARG A 365 -23.42 1.51 -20.59
N HIS A 366 -22.61 0.87 -19.75
CA HIS A 366 -23.08 -0.13 -18.78
C HIS A 366 -23.52 0.48 -17.44
N GLY A 367 -23.48 1.81 -17.32
CA GLY A 367 -23.94 2.53 -16.14
C GLY A 367 -23.17 2.18 -14.87
N VAL A 368 -21.88 1.80 -14.93
CA VAL A 368 -21.11 1.31 -13.76
C VAL A 368 -21.15 2.26 -12.56
N PHE A 369 -21.30 3.54 -12.84
CA PHE A 369 -21.29 4.57 -11.81
C PHE A 369 -22.69 4.90 -11.26
N THR A 370 -23.75 4.29 -11.80
CA THR A 370 -25.09 4.47 -11.26
C THR A 370 -25.26 3.63 -9.99
N ARG A 371 -25.94 4.19 -8.99
CA ARG A 371 -26.20 3.51 -7.72
C ARG A 371 -27.09 2.27 -7.89
N GLU A 372 -27.92 2.26 -8.94
CA GLU A 372 -28.81 1.15 -9.27
C GLU A 372 -28.02 -0.05 -9.77
N SER A 373 -27.00 0.17 -10.61
CA SER A 373 -26.17 -0.91 -11.14
C SER A 373 -25.13 -1.37 -10.11
N HIS A 374 -24.41 -0.43 -9.46
CA HIS A 374 -23.31 -0.73 -8.53
C HIS A 374 -23.56 -0.07 -7.17
N PRO A 375 -24.48 -0.59 -6.35
CA PRO A 375 -24.93 0.05 -5.11
C PRO A 375 -23.83 0.18 -4.05
N LYS A 376 -22.77 -0.62 -4.12
CA LYS A 376 -21.66 -0.61 -3.14
C LYS A 376 -20.45 0.20 -3.60
N LEU A 377 -20.41 0.69 -4.84
CA LEU A 377 -19.25 1.39 -5.37
C LEU A 377 -19.07 2.76 -4.69
N GLN A 378 -18.00 2.90 -3.91
CA GLN A 378 -17.74 4.10 -3.09
C GLN A 378 -16.53 4.90 -3.54
N TYR A 379 -15.53 4.21 -4.13
CA TYR A 379 -14.25 4.80 -4.45
C TYR A 379 -13.93 4.59 -5.93
N VAL A 380 -13.69 5.69 -6.65
CA VAL A 380 -13.36 5.66 -8.07
C VAL A 380 -12.10 6.51 -8.29
N ILE A 381 -11.04 5.86 -8.74
CA ILE A 381 -9.77 6.49 -9.12
C ILE A 381 -9.58 6.23 -10.60
N LEU A 382 -9.63 7.29 -11.40
CA LEU A 382 -9.47 7.21 -12.85
C LEU A 382 -8.23 8.00 -13.21
N LEU A 383 -7.19 7.27 -13.61
CA LEU A 383 -5.92 7.85 -13.99
C LEU A 383 -5.87 8.06 -15.50
N PRO A 384 -5.15 9.07 -16.00
CA PRO A 384 -4.82 9.10 -17.42
C PRO A 384 -3.94 7.88 -17.75
N PRO A 385 -3.93 7.40 -19.00
CA PRO A 385 -3.00 6.38 -19.45
C PRO A 385 -1.55 6.75 -19.08
N SER A 386 -0.77 5.76 -18.63
CA SER A 386 0.62 5.93 -18.18
C SER A 386 1.54 6.53 -19.25
N ASP A 387 1.23 6.32 -20.53
CA ASP A 387 1.92 6.97 -21.65
C ASP A 387 1.89 8.50 -21.58
N ILE A 388 0.77 9.08 -21.13
CA ILE A 388 0.61 10.53 -20.94
C ILE A 388 1.44 11.01 -19.73
N MET A 389 1.57 10.17 -18.71
CA MET A 389 2.31 10.47 -17.48
C MET A 389 3.82 10.51 -17.68
N SER A 390 4.35 9.62 -18.52
CA SER A 390 5.79 9.41 -18.64
C SER A 390 6.55 10.56 -19.31
N GLY A 391 5.84 11.47 -20.00
CA GLY A 391 6.44 12.62 -20.69
C GLY A 391 7.42 12.28 -21.82
N ARG A 392 7.75 10.99 -22.00
CA ARG A 392 8.73 10.50 -22.98
C ARG A 392 8.32 10.79 -24.41
N ASN A 393 7.02 10.92 -24.68
CA ASN A 393 6.48 11.23 -26.00
C ASN A 393 6.12 12.71 -26.20
N ALA A 394 6.28 13.57 -25.19
CA ALA A 394 5.94 14.99 -25.30
C ALA A 394 6.84 15.77 -26.28
N GLY A 395 8.03 15.24 -26.61
CA GLY A 395 8.98 15.88 -27.53
C GLY A 395 8.81 15.52 -29.01
N LEU A 396 8.03 14.49 -29.36
CA LEU A 396 7.95 13.97 -30.73
C LEU A 396 6.69 14.35 -31.50
N GLY A 397 5.80 15.19 -30.95
CA GLY A 397 4.60 15.64 -31.66
C GLY A 397 3.65 14.51 -32.12
N LEU A 398 3.87 13.28 -31.64
CA LEU A 398 3.02 12.15 -31.91
C LEU A 398 1.69 12.36 -31.17
N VAL A 399 0.68 12.70 -31.97
CA VAL A 399 -0.74 12.71 -31.63
C VAL A 399 -1.05 11.58 -30.65
N SER A 400 -1.60 11.94 -29.49
CA SER A 400 -2.18 11.00 -28.51
C SER A 400 -2.87 9.87 -29.27
N ILE A 401 -2.41 8.63 -29.05
CA ILE A 401 -2.84 7.45 -29.81
C ILE A 401 -4.36 7.22 -29.72
N ASP A 402 -5.05 7.84 -28.74
CA ASP A 402 -6.51 7.78 -28.57
C ASP A 402 -7.26 9.12 -28.79
N GLY A 403 -6.56 10.19 -29.18
CA GLY A 403 -7.18 11.44 -29.63
C GLY A 403 -8.06 12.17 -28.62
N LEU A 404 -8.09 11.78 -27.34
CA LEU A 404 -8.77 12.53 -26.29
C LEU A 404 -8.00 13.82 -26.01
N GLY A 405 -8.53 14.94 -26.51
CA GLY A 405 -8.13 16.23 -25.99
C GLY A 405 -8.45 16.31 -24.50
N GLU A 406 -7.69 17.12 -23.76
CA GLU A 406 -7.96 17.41 -22.35
C GLU A 406 -9.42 17.80 -22.03
N PRO A 407 -10.13 18.60 -22.86
CA PRO A 407 -11.53 18.92 -22.63
C PRO A 407 -12.45 17.70 -22.71
N ASP A 408 -12.15 16.75 -23.59
CA ASP A 408 -12.93 15.53 -23.76
C ASP A 408 -12.70 14.58 -22.58
N TYR A 409 -11.47 14.47 -22.08
CA TYR A 409 -11.18 13.69 -20.86
C TYR A 409 -11.89 14.27 -19.64
N ALA A 410 -11.85 15.61 -19.48
CA ALA A 410 -12.56 16.29 -18.41
C ALA A 410 -14.07 16.05 -18.52
N ARG A 411 -14.66 16.20 -19.70
CA ARG A 411 -16.08 15.91 -19.92
C ARG A 411 -16.44 14.46 -19.58
N LEU A 412 -15.62 13.53 -20.04
CA LEU A 412 -15.78 12.09 -19.84
C LEU A 412 -15.74 11.70 -18.35
N MET A 413 -14.74 12.19 -17.61
CA MET A 413 -14.62 12.00 -16.16
C MET A 413 -15.88 12.45 -15.40
N MET A 414 -16.52 13.50 -15.91
CA MET A 414 -17.67 14.10 -15.25
C MET A 414 -19.00 13.50 -15.67
N ASP A 415 -19.09 12.95 -16.89
CA ASP A 415 -20.22 12.12 -17.33
C ASP A 415 -20.20 10.74 -16.65
N ILE A 416 -19.01 10.28 -16.24
CA ILE A 416 -18.80 9.05 -15.47
C ILE A 416 -19.40 9.15 -14.07
N ALA A 417 -19.13 10.18 -13.28
CA ALA A 417 -19.45 10.15 -11.84
C ALA A 417 -20.76 10.82 -11.32
N PRO A 418 -21.82 11.17 -12.11
CA PRO A 418 -23.04 11.76 -11.55
C PRO A 418 -23.82 10.85 -10.58
N GLY A 419 -23.46 9.57 -10.47
CA GLY A 419 -24.15 8.65 -9.59
C GLY A 419 -23.86 8.88 -8.11
N ALA A 420 -24.92 8.83 -7.30
CA ALA A 420 -24.95 9.22 -5.88
C ALA A 420 -24.07 8.41 -4.90
N ALA A 421 -23.24 7.48 -5.38
CA ALA A 421 -22.46 6.57 -4.52
C ALA A 421 -20.96 6.95 -4.41
N VAL A 422 -20.40 7.67 -5.38
CA VAL A 422 -18.96 7.98 -5.39
C VAL A 422 -18.64 9.03 -4.32
N ARG A 423 -17.78 8.66 -3.37
CA ARG A 423 -17.32 9.52 -2.26
C ARG A 423 -15.95 10.13 -2.50
N LYS A 424 -15.11 9.49 -3.31
CA LYS A 424 -13.75 9.96 -3.62
C LYS A 424 -13.47 9.86 -5.10
N ILE A 425 -13.03 10.97 -5.69
CA ILE A 425 -12.58 11.07 -7.08
C ILE A 425 -11.14 11.55 -7.11
N TYR A 426 -10.32 10.88 -7.91
CA TYR A 426 -9.02 11.36 -8.34
C TYR A 426 -9.17 11.95 -9.74
N TYR A 427 -8.98 13.25 -9.86
CA TYR A 427 -9.12 13.99 -11.11
C TYR A 427 -7.74 14.46 -11.56
N TRP A 428 -7.36 14.05 -12.76
CA TRP A 428 -6.10 14.44 -13.34
C TRP A 428 -6.32 15.30 -14.57
N ALA A 429 -5.98 16.58 -14.48
CA ALA A 429 -5.90 17.47 -15.62
C ALA A 429 -4.59 18.27 -15.56
N PRO A 430 -3.84 18.36 -16.68
CA PRO A 430 -2.61 19.13 -16.73
C PRO A 430 -2.84 20.66 -16.77
N ARG A 431 -4.03 21.17 -17.09
CA ARG A 431 -4.35 22.60 -17.21
C ARG A 431 -5.57 23.03 -16.40
N ARG A 432 -5.73 24.35 -16.28
CA ARG A 432 -6.77 25.06 -15.50
C ARG A 432 -8.18 24.50 -15.73
N LEU A 433 -9.00 24.50 -14.67
CA LEU A 433 -10.42 24.19 -14.80
C LEU A 433 -11.12 25.28 -15.62
N THR A 434 -11.77 24.89 -16.72
CA THR A 434 -12.61 25.82 -17.48
C THR A 434 -14.00 25.91 -16.82
N PRO A 435 -14.75 27.01 -16.99
CA PRO A 435 -16.10 27.12 -16.46
C PRO A 435 -17.05 25.97 -16.87
N PRO A 436 -17.00 25.44 -18.11
CA PRO A 436 -17.75 24.24 -18.47
C PRO A 436 -17.36 23.00 -17.67
N VAL A 437 -16.07 22.81 -17.34
CA VAL A 437 -15.65 21.67 -16.51
C VAL A 437 -16.08 21.86 -15.05
N LEU A 438 -15.98 23.09 -14.53
CA LEU A 438 -16.46 23.41 -13.19
C LEU A 438 -17.94 23.10 -13.03
N SER A 439 -18.79 23.53 -13.98
CA SER A 439 -20.24 23.33 -13.87
C SER A 439 -20.63 21.85 -13.81
N LEU A 440 -19.84 20.97 -14.40
CA LEU A 440 -20.08 19.53 -14.31
C LEU A 440 -19.96 19.00 -12.87
N PHE A 441 -19.16 19.64 -12.00
CA PHE A 441 -19.02 19.22 -10.59
C PHE A 441 -20.33 19.35 -9.80
N SER A 442 -21.26 20.19 -10.24
CA SER A 442 -22.59 20.32 -9.63
C SER A 442 -23.38 19.01 -9.59
N LYS A 443 -23.07 18.06 -10.48
CA LYS A 443 -23.74 16.76 -10.55
C LYS A 443 -23.30 15.79 -9.43
N HIS A 444 -22.21 16.07 -8.70
CA HIS A 444 -21.61 15.13 -7.75
C HIS A 444 -21.93 15.47 -6.28
N VAL A 445 -23.22 15.45 -5.94
CA VAL A 445 -23.68 15.83 -4.60
C VAL A 445 -23.15 14.95 -3.46
N SER A 446 -22.67 13.74 -3.73
CA SER A 446 -22.12 12.79 -2.74
C SER A 446 -20.61 12.87 -2.54
N LEU A 447 -19.89 13.64 -3.37
CA LEU A 447 -18.43 13.66 -3.37
C LEU A 447 -17.87 14.26 -2.07
N GLN A 448 -17.05 13.50 -1.35
CA GLN A 448 -16.43 13.91 -0.08
C GLN A 448 -14.95 14.26 -0.24
N VAL A 449 -14.25 13.58 -1.14
CA VAL A 449 -12.81 13.76 -1.35
C VAL A 449 -12.52 13.94 -2.83
N LEU A 450 -11.92 15.08 -3.19
CA LEU A 450 -11.51 15.39 -4.54
C LEU A 450 -9.99 15.61 -4.56
N VAL A 451 -9.28 14.83 -5.38
CA VAL A 451 -7.82 14.88 -5.45
C VAL A 451 -7.39 15.27 -6.86
N MET A 452 -6.65 16.37 -6.98
CA MET A 452 -6.20 17.02 -8.20
C MET A 452 -4.69 17.31 -8.15
N PRO A 453 -3.84 16.28 -8.10
CA PRO A 453 -2.45 16.38 -7.66
C PRO A 453 -1.55 17.23 -8.57
N LYS A 454 -1.92 17.47 -9.82
CA LYS A 454 -1.15 18.26 -10.80
C LYS A 454 -1.83 19.57 -11.18
N LEU A 455 -2.99 19.87 -10.60
CA LEU A 455 -3.76 21.03 -10.98
C LEU A 455 -3.48 22.20 -10.04
N ARG A 456 -3.01 23.31 -10.61
CA ARG A 456 -2.96 24.60 -9.90
C ARG A 456 -4.35 25.22 -9.96
N LEU A 457 -5.09 25.11 -8.88
CA LEU A 457 -6.40 25.76 -8.74
C LEU A 457 -6.21 27.21 -8.38
N SER A 458 -6.92 28.14 -9.00
CA SER A 458 -7.04 29.46 -8.40
C SER A 458 -7.84 29.38 -7.10
N ILE A 459 -7.75 30.42 -6.26
CA ILE A 459 -8.62 30.53 -5.09
C ILE A 459 -10.10 30.53 -5.54
N TRP A 460 -10.41 31.19 -6.65
CA TRP A 460 -11.77 31.25 -7.18
C TRP A 460 -12.29 29.88 -7.65
N ASP A 461 -11.45 29.08 -8.31
CA ASP A 461 -11.80 27.73 -8.73
C ASP A 461 -12.05 26.83 -7.52
N ALA A 462 -11.18 26.92 -6.50
CA ALA A 462 -11.34 26.14 -5.27
C ALA A 462 -12.65 26.51 -4.56
N MET A 463 -12.95 27.80 -4.42
CA MET A 463 -14.21 28.25 -3.80
C MET A 463 -15.44 27.85 -4.62
N THR A 464 -15.33 27.92 -5.95
CA THR A 464 -16.39 27.47 -6.86
C THR A 464 -16.64 25.97 -6.71
N LEU A 465 -15.59 25.15 -6.66
CA LEU A 465 -15.70 23.70 -6.42
C LEU A 465 -16.38 23.39 -5.09
N ILE A 466 -15.96 24.05 -4.00
CA ILE A 466 -16.56 23.83 -2.68
C ILE A 466 -18.05 24.20 -2.70
N ARG A 467 -18.43 25.28 -3.40
CA ARG A 467 -19.84 25.66 -3.58
C ARG A 467 -20.64 24.63 -4.38
N LEU A 468 -20.05 24.10 -5.44
CA LEU A 468 -20.71 23.11 -6.31
C LEU A 468 -20.79 21.72 -5.69
N LEU A 469 -19.93 21.42 -4.72
CA LEU A 469 -19.79 20.10 -4.09
C LEU A 469 -20.18 20.17 -2.60
N PRO A 470 -21.48 20.14 -2.27
CA PRO A 470 -21.95 20.33 -0.90
C PRO A 470 -21.46 19.23 0.06
N SER A 471 -21.11 18.05 -0.47
CA SER A 471 -20.56 16.95 0.33
C SER A 471 -19.06 17.04 0.61
N LEU A 472 -18.33 17.92 -0.07
CA LEU A 472 -16.87 17.94 -0.07
C LEU A 472 -16.33 18.25 1.32
N SER A 473 -15.48 17.35 1.82
CA SER A 473 -14.74 17.51 3.08
C SER A 473 -13.24 17.72 2.85
N ASN A 474 -12.69 17.16 1.76
CA ASN A 474 -11.28 17.28 1.44
C ASN A 474 -11.08 17.58 -0.06
N LEU A 475 -10.36 18.66 -0.35
CA LEU A 475 -9.85 18.99 -1.68
C LEU A 475 -8.33 19.00 -1.64
N HIS A 476 -7.68 18.21 -2.48
CA HIS A 476 -6.23 18.15 -2.59
C HIS A 476 -5.82 18.68 -3.97
N ALA A 477 -5.02 19.73 -4.05
CA ALA A 477 -4.56 20.31 -5.32
C ALA A 477 -3.16 20.93 -5.19
N LEU A 478 -2.49 21.27 -6.28
CA LEU A 478 -1.26 22.06 -6.19
C LEU A 478 -1.55 23.47 -5.66
N ALA A 479 -0.51 24.10 -5.11
CA ALA A 479 -0.55 25.46 -4.62
C ALA A 479 -1.30 26.42 -5.55
N PRO A 480 -2.27 27.19 -5.04
CA PRO A 480 -2.92 28.19 -5.86
C PRO A 480 -1.93 29.25 -6.27
N THR A 481 -1.89 29.57 -7.56
CA THR A 481 -1.44 30.90 -7.98
C THR A 481 -2.54 31.88 -7.62
N LEU A 482 -2.20 33.00 -6.95
CA LEU A 482 -3.15 34.12 -6.85
C LEU A 482 -3.41 34.60 -8.28
N ASP A 483 -4.58 34.25 -8.82
CA ASP A 483 -5.09 34.87 -10.02
C ASP A 483 -5.23 36.39 -9.78
N PRO A 484 -5.25 37.22 -10.86
CA PRO A 484 -5.55 38.63 -10.71
C PRO A 484 -6.82 38.83 -9.89
N LEU A 485 -6.75 39.73 -8.91
CA LEU A 485 -7.88 40.05 -8.06
C LEU A 485 -9.07 40.47 -8.94
N PRO A 486 -10.33 40.13 -8.56
CA PRO A 486 -11.50 40.62 -9.26
C PRO A 486 -11.42 42.14 -9.39
N ALA A 487 -11.87 42.68 -10.52
CA ALA A 487 -11.85 44.12 -10.77
C ALA A 487 -12.51 44.86 -9.59
N GLY A 488 -11.75 45.76 -8.94
CA GLY A 488 -12.21 46.53 -7.78
C GLY A 488 -11.94 45.90 -6.40
N VAL A 489 -11.37 44.69 -6.32
CA VAL A 489 -10.96 44.08 -5.05
C VAL A 489 -9.47 44.34 -4.83
N THR A 490 -9.12 45.13 -3.82
CA THR A 490 -7.73 45.32 -3.39
C THR A 490 -7.22 44.10 -2.62
N SER A 491 -5.90 43.98 -2.46
CA SER A 491 -5.29 42.93 -1.61
C SER A 491 -5.88 42.92 -0.20
N ASP A 492 -6.17 44.10 0.33
CA ASP A 492 -6.73 44.28 1.67
C ASP A 492 -8.24 44.00 1.70
N GLY A 493 -8.93 44.21 0.58
CA GLY A 493 -10.34 43.89 0.37
C GLY A 493 -10.63 42.41 0.09
N LEU A 494 -9.61 41.59 -0.19
CA LEU A 494 -9.78 40.18 -0.53
C LEU A 494 -10.43 39.37 0.61
N ILE A 495 -10.00 39.59 1.85
CA ILE A 495 -10.53 38.88 3.01
C ILE A 495 -12.02 39.23 3.26
N PRO A 496 -12.41 40.51 3.35
CA PRO A 496 -13.81 40.91 3.42
C PRO A 496 -14.65 40.33 2.26
N TYR A 497 -14.12 40.37 1.04
CA TYR A 497 -14.81 39.87 -0.15
C TYR A 497 -15.04 38.35 -0.10
N VAL A 498 -14.03 37.56 0.32
CA VAL A 498 -14.19 36.10 0.49
C VAL A 498 -15.19 35.79 1.60
N LEU A 499 -15.14 36.53 2.71
CA LEU A 499 -16.08 36.34 3.82
C LEU A 499 -17.52 36.72 3.44
N SER A 500 -17.73 37.79 2.68
CA SER A 500 -19.08 38.24 2.29
C SER A 500 -19.72 37.35 1.23
N ASN A 501 -18.93 36.80 0.30
CA ASN A 501 -19.45 36.02 -0.82
C ASN A 501 -19.48 34.50 -0.55
N TYR A 502 -18.73 34.00 0.45
CA TYR A 502 -18.55 32.55 0.65
C TYR A 502 -18.74 32.06 2.11
N SER A 503 -19.20 32.92 3.04
CA SER A 503 -19.65 32.47 4.36
C SER A 503 -20.96 31.66 4.23
N PRO A 504 -21.04 30.41 4.74
CA PRO A 504 -20.46 29.94 6.01
C PRO A 504 -19.38 28.84 5.88
N MET A 505 -18.73 28.68 4.72
CA MET A 505 -17.78 27.59 4.52
C MET A 505 -16.46 27.87 5.26
N ALA A 506 -16.25 27.19 6.38
CA ALA A 506 -14.96 27.21 7.05
C ALA A 506 -13.98 26.32 6.28
N VAL A 507 -12.97 26.94 5.68
CA VAL A 507 -11.97 26.24 4.88
C VAL A 507 -10.61 26.38 5.56
N ARG A 508 -9.92 25.26 5.76
CA ARG A 508 -8.56 25.22 6.30
C ARG A 508 -7.60 24.80 5.19
N PHE A 509 -6.68 25.70 4.86
CA PHE A 509 -5.59 25.42 3.93
C PHE A 509 -4.39 24.89 4.71
N ARG A 510 -3.81 23.77 4.28
CA ARG A 510 -2.60 23.15 4.82
C ARG A 510 -1.65 22.87 3.67
N LYS A 511 -0.40 23.32 3.77
CA LYS A 511 0.67 22.87 2.85
C LYS A 511 1.18 21.51 3.33
N ASP A 512 1.20 20.53 2.44
CA ASP A 512 1.94 19.29 2.67
C ASP A 512 3.41 19.54 2.33
N ILE A 513 4.27 19.51 3.35
CA ILE A 513 5.69 19.89 3.25
C ILE A 513 6.47 18.92 2.34
N GLY A 514 5.99 17.68 2.19
CA GLY A 514 6.67 16.65 1.39
C GLY A 514 6.32 16.65 -0.11
N LEU A 515 5.24 17.32 -0.54
CA LEU A 515 4.70 17.16 -1.90
C LEU A 515 4.43 18.46 -2.66
N ASP A 516 4.67 19.64 -2.06
CA ASP A 516 4.22 20.94 -2.60
C ASP A 516 2.72 20.98 -2.98
N ILE A 517 1.93 20.08 -2.37
CA ILE A 517 0.47 19.97 -2.52
C ILE A 517 -0.20 20.76 -1.40
N PHE A 518 -1.25 21.50 -1.75
CA PHE A 518 -2.12 22.18 -0.82
C PHE A 518 -3.34 21.31 -0.55
N LYS A 519 -3.55 21.01 0.72
CA LYS A 519 -4.76 20.36 1.22
C LYS A 519 -5.72 21.43 1.72
N VAL A 520 -6.90 21.44 1.15
CA VAL A 520 -8.02 22.30 1.51
C VAL A 520 -9.04 21.43 2.25
N GLU A 521 -9.04 21.52 3.58
CA GLU A 521 -10.00 20.84 4.44
C GLU A 521 -11.24 21.73 4.61
N VAL A 522 -12.40 21.24 4.17
CA VAL A 522 -13.68 21.92 4.38
C VAL A 522 -14.24 21.48 5.72
N LEU A 523 -14.21 22.37 6.70
CA LEU A 523 -14.70 22.13 8.05
C LEU A 523 -16.22 22.27 8.06
N LYS A 524 -16.92 21.16 7.91
CA LYS A 524 -18.38 21.12 8.11
C LYS A 524 -18.72 21.28 9.58
N SER A 525 -19.32 22.43 9.89
CA SER A 525 -19.94 22.83 11.15
C SER A 525 -19.77 21.89 12.37
N ARG A 526 -18.78 22.21 13.20
CA ARG A 526 -19.01 22.34 14.65
C ARG A 526 -18.54 23.74 15.05
N ARG A 527 -19.51 24.62 15.36
CA ARG A 527 -19.38 25.98 15.92
C ARG A 527 -17.98 26.60 15.76
N ILE A 528 -17.64 26.99 14.53
CA ILE A 528 -16.47 27.86 14.32
C ILE A 528 -16.98 29.28 14.52
N THR A 529 -16.44 29.96 15.51
CA THR A 529 -16.80 31.36 15.81
C THR A 529 -16.39 32.28 14.67
N SER A 530 -17.05 33.44 14.52
CA SER A 530 -16.70 34.42 13.48
C SER A 530 -15.23 34.87 13.58
N SER A 531 -14.66 34.88 14.79
CA SER A 531 -13.25 35.19 15.03
C SER A 531 -12.30 34.09 14.54
N GLU A 532 -12.65 32.81 14.74
CA GLU A 532 -11.87 31.67 14.22
C GLU A 532 -11.93 31.60 12.69
N GLN A 533 -13.08 31.91 12.08
CA GLN A 533 -13.20 32.04 10.63
C GLN A 533 -12.30 33.15 10.09
N GLN A 534 -12.32 34.34 10.70
CA GLN A 534 -11.44 35.45 10.32
C GLN A 534 -9.95 35.09 10.48
N LYS A 535 -9.58 34.36 11.53
CA LYS A 535 -8.20 33.90 11.76
C LYS A 535 -7.74 32.89 10.71
N LEU A 536 -8.58 31.91 10.37
CA LEU A 536 -8.28 30.90 9.34
C LEU A 536 -8.13 31.54 7.95
N VAL A 537 -9.01 32.48 7.59
CA VAL A 537 -8.93 33.21 6.31
C VAL A 537 -7.68 34.09 6.27
N ARG A 538 -7.37 34.84 7.34
CA ARG A 538 -6.14 35.65 7.43
C ARG A 538 -4.88 34.81 7.28
N MET A 539 -4.80 33.66 7.96
CA MET A 539 -3.63 32.77 7.85
C MET A 539 -3.46 32.24 6.43
N SER A 540 -4.55 31.86 5.77
CA SER A 540 -4.53 31.29 4.41
C SER A 540 -4.14 32.34 3.36
N VAL A 541 -4.63 33.58 3.48
CA VAL A 541 -4.27 34.69 2.59
C VAL A 541 -2.84 35.15 2.82
N GLN A 542 -2.39 35.31 4.07
CA GLN A 542 -1.00 35.64 4.39
C GLN A 542 -0.02 34.58 3.88
N TRP A 543 -0.41 33.30 3.91
CA TRP A 543 0.37 32.20 3.36
C TRP A 543 0.42 32.24 1.82
N GLY A 544 -0.69 32.49 1.13
CA GLY A 544 -0.71 32.66 -0.32
C GLY A 544 0.17 33.82 -0.80
N VAL A 545 0.13 34.95 -0.08
CA VAL A 545 0.98 36.12 -0.37
C VAL A 545 2.46 35.82 -0.12
N LYS A 546 2.81 35.09 0.96
CA LYS A 546 4.20 34.67 1.22
C LYS A 546 4.72 33.67 0.20
N ALA A 547 3.90 32.70 -0.24
CA ALA A 547 4.29 31.73 -1.25
C ALA A 547 4.59 32.39 -2.61
N ASN A 548 3.78 33.38 -3.02
CA ASN A 548 4.03 34.17 -4.23
C ASN A 548 5.30 35.04 -4.14
N LYS A 549 5.69 35.49 -2.94
CA LYS A 549 6.97 36.21 -2.73
C LYS A 549 8.20 35.30 -2.78
N ILE A 550 8.03 33.99 -2.67
CA ILE A 550 9.11 32.99 -2.73
C ILE A 550 9.24 32.41 -4.15
N ALA A 551 8.15 32.42 -4.93
CA ALA A 551 8.10 31.89 -6.29
C ALA A 551 8.45 32.92 -7.39
N ASN A 552 8.36 34.21 -7.07
CA ASN A 552 8.93 35.32 -7.85
C ASN A 552 10.30 35.68 -7.26
#